data_AF-A0A4R0D6A2-F1
#
_entry.id   AF-A0A4R0D6A2-F1
#
_cell.length_a   1.000
_cell.length_b   1.000
_cell.length_c   1.000
_cell.angle_alpha   90.00
_cell.angle_beta   90.00
_cell.angle_gamma   90.00
#
_symmetry.space_group_name_H-M   'P 1'
#
loop_
_entity.id
_entity.type
_entity.pdbx_description
1 polymer ?
#
loop_
_entity_poly.entity_id
_entity_poly.type
_entity_poly.pdbx_seq_one_letter_code
_entity_poly.pdbx_strand_id
1 'polypeptide(L)'
;MTLSYWHEYRTLFHVAMTYGIHESRASRIIQKIENLLIKSDKFHLPKKLRKGEGVDWEVIVIDATEMTIERPKKQKNYYSGKKKRHTIKA
;
A
#
# COMPACT_ATOMS: atom_id res chain seq x y z
N MET A 1 -11.25 -1.44 12.66
CA MET A 1 -11.22 -2.40 11.54
C MET A 1 -10.03 -2.18 10.60
N THR A 2 -9.85 -0.98 10.03
CA THR A 2 -8.70 -0.69 9.14
C THR A 2 -7.38 -0.60 9.89
N LEU A 3 -7.38 0.07 11.05
CA LEU A 3 -6.19 0.16 11.89
C LEU A 3 -5.72 -1.22 12.38
N SER A 4 -6.64 -2.10 12.79
CA SER A 4 -6.31 -3.49 13.16
C SER A 4 -5.77 -4.31 11.98
N TYR A 5 -6.21 -4.01 10.75
CA TYR A 5 -5.67 -4.63 9.55
C TYR A 5 -4.21 -4.20 9.31
N TRP A 6 -3.87 -2.92 9.46
CA TRP A 6 -2.48 -2.44 9.28
C TRP A 6 -1.56 -2.78 10.45
N HIS A 7 -2.05 -2.78 11.69
CA HIS A 7 -1.21 -3.04 12.86
C HIS A 7 -0.84 -4.53 12.98
N GLU A 8 -1.78 -5.42 12.65
CA GLU A 8 -1.63 -6.86 12.90
C GLU A 8 -1.47 -7.67 11.60
N TYR A 9 -1.56 -7.01 10.43
CA TYR A 9 -1.47 -7.63 9.11
C TYR A 9 -2.36 -8.88 8.93
N ARG A 10 -3.50 -8.92 9.63
CA ARG A 10 -4.45 -10.03 9.57
C ARG A 10 -5.09 -10.12 8.19
N THR A 11 -5.43 -11.34 7.75
CA THR A 11 -6.19 -11.53 6.51
C THR A 11 -7.55 -10.83 6.57
N LEU A 12 -8.06 -10.41 5.40
CA LEU A 12 -9.38 -9.77 5.31
C LEU A 12 -10.48 -10.65 5.87
N PHE A 13 -10.35 -11.98 5.72
CA PHE A 13 -11.24 -12.97 6.34
C PHE A 13 -11.24 -12.87 7.87
N HIS A 14 -10.08 -12.85 8.54
CA HIS A 14 -10.00 -12.75 10.00
C HIS A 14 -10.51 -11.40 10.52
N VAL A 15 -10.21 -10.32 9.81
CA VAL A 15 -10.76 -8.99 10.15
C VAL A 15 -12.28 -9.03 10.00
N ALA A 16 -12.80 -9.56 8.91
CA ALA A 16 -14.23 -9.70 8.67
C ALA A 16 -14.94 -10.52 9.75
N MET A 17 -14.37 -11.65 10.16
CA MET A 17 -14.90 -12.47 11.26
C MET A 17 -14.91 -11.70 12.59
N THR A 18 -13.84 -10.99 12.92
CA THR A 18 -13.73 -10.22 14.18
C THR A 18 -14.85 -9.18 14.31
N TYR A 19 -15.23 -8.56 13.19
CA TYR A 19 -16.25 -7.50 13.15
C TYR A 19 -17.63 -8.00 12.69
N GLY A 20 -17.81 -9.31 12.49
CA GLY A 20 -19.10 -9.91 12.10
C GLY A 20 -19.63 -9.47 10.73
N ILE A 21 -18.73 -9.17 9.78
CA ILE A 21 -19.10 -8.73 8.42
C ILE A 21 -18.58 -9.70 7.36
N HIS A 22 -19.09 -9.59 6.13
CA HIS A 22 -18.52 -10.31 4.99
C HIS A 22 -17.14 -9.74 4.60
N GLU A 23 -16.24 -10.62 4.17
CA GLU A 23 -14.90 -10.25 3.69
C GLU A 23 -14.92 -9.17 2.60
N SER A 24 -15.86 -9.28 1.65
CA SER A 24 -16.01 -8.27 0.59
C SER A 24 -16.41 -6.88 1.12
N ARG A 25 -17.14 -6.81 2.25
CA ARG A 25 -17.45 -5.54 2.92
C ARG A 25 -16.22 -5.00 3.64
N ALA A 26 -15.47 -5.85 4.34
CA ALA A 26 -14.22 -5.47 5.00
C ALA A 26 -13.24 -4.85 4.00
N SER A 27 -13.02 -5.52 2.86
CA SER A 27 -12.16 -5.05 1.78
C SER A 27 -12.55 -3.66 1.27
N ARG A 28 -13.84 -3.46 0.93
CA ARG A 28 -14.35 -2.17 0.43
C ARG A 28 -14.19 -1.04 1.45
N ILE A 29 -14.40 -1.33 2.74
CA ILE A 29 -14.26 -0.33 3.80
C ILE A 29 -12.79 0.07 3.99
N ILE A 30 -11.88 -0.91 3.99
CA ILE A 30 -10.43 -0.65 4.07
C ILE A 30 -9.99 0.24 2.91
N GLN A 31 -10.31 -0.15 1.67
CA GLN A 31 -9.98 0.64 0.48
C GLN A 31 -10.57 2.05 0.51
N LYS A 32 -11.82 2.20 1.00
CA LYS A 32 -12.46 3.52 1.10
C LYS A 32 -11.68 4.43 2.06
N ILE A 33 -11.28 3.90 3.22
CA ILE A 33 -10.53 4.68 4.23
C ILE A 33 -9.12 4.99 3.73
N GLU A 34 -8.43 4.04 3.09
CA GLU A 34 -7.12 4.28 2.45
C GLU A 34 -7.19 5.46 1.48
N ASN A 35 -8.17 5.43 0.58
CA ASN A 35 -8.36 6.50 -0.40
C ASN A 35 -8.66 7.86 0.26
N LEU A 36 -9.37 7.88 1.39
CA LEU A 36 -9.64 9.12 2.13
C LEU A 36 -8.38 9.65 2.80
N LEU A 37 -7.54 8.78 3.38
CA LEU A 37 -6.28 9.18 4.01
C LEU A 37 -5.28 9.69 2.98
N ILE A 38 -5.15 9.01 1.84
CA ILE A 38 -4.31 9.46 0.72
C ILE A 38 -4.75 10.85 0.26
N LYS A 39 -6.06 11.06 0.04
CA LYS A 39 -6.61 12.37 -0.36
C LYS A 39 -6.44 13.47 0.68
N SER A 40 -6.26 13.12 1.95
CA SER A 40 -6.11 14.11 3.00
C SER A 40 -4.76 14.83 2.96
N ASP A 41 -3.77 14.28 2.25
CA ASP A 41 -2.38 14.75 2.16
C ASP A 41 -1.60 14.92 3.48
N LYS A 42 -2.24 14.71 4.64
CA LYS A 42 -1.65 14.92 5.97
C LYS A 42 -0.57 13.90 6.33
N PHE A 43 -0.62 12.73 5.73
CA PHE A 43 0.26 11.60 6.03
C PHE A 43 1.35 11.40 4.97
N HIS A 44 1.45 12.32 3.99
CA HIS A 44 2.53 12.26 3.02
C HIS A 44 3.84 12.69 3.66
N LEU A 45 4.89 11.91 3.39
CA LEU A 45 6.25 12.30 3.71
C LEU A 45 6.61 13.59 2.95
N PRO A 46 7.22 14.58 3.62
CA PRO A 46 7.68 15.79 2.93
C PRO A 46 8.76 15.41 1.91
N LYS A 47 8.57 15.80 0.65
CA LYS A 47 9.53 15.56 -0.44
C LYS A 47 10.91 16.20 -0.18
N LYS A 48 10.98 17.21 0.68
CA LYS A 48 12.21 17.86 1.13
C LYS A 48 12.18 17.97 2.64
N LEU A 49 13.13 17.33 3.30
CA LEU A 49 13.42 17.56 4.71
C LEU A 49 13.81 19.03 4.91
N ARG A 50 13.18 19.71 5.86
CA ARG A 50 13.64 21.03 6.30
C ARG A 50 14.98 20.84 7.01
N LYS A 51 16.06 21.41 6.46
CA LYS A 51 17.30 21.60 7.21
C LYS A 51 16.98 22.62 8.31
N GLY A 52 16.85 22.17 9.55
CA GLY A 52 16.65 23.07 10.67
C GLY A 52 17.94 23.82 10.98
N GLU A 53 17.84 25.13 11.22
CA GLU A 53 18.90 25.87 11.90
C GLU A 53 18.93 25.41 13.36
N GLY A 54 19.96 24.67 13.77
CA GLY A 54 20.26 24.49 15.19
C GLY A 54 20.80 23.14 15.62
N VAL A 55 20.53 22.03 14.92
CA VAL A 55 21.20 20.76 15.22
C VAL A 55 21.28 19.88 13.96
N ASP A 56 22.50 19.51 13.58
CA ASP A 56 22.82 18.57 12.49
C ASP A 56 22.47 17.13 12.88
N TRP A 57 21.19 16.83 13.10
CA TRP A 57 20.75 15.44 13.10
C TRP A 57 20.64 14.97 11.65
N GLU A 58 21.39 13.93 11.29
CA GLU A 58 21.16 13.18 10.06
C GLU A 58 19.84 12.42 10.21
N VAL A 59 18.71 13.10 9.94
CA VAL A 59 17.39 12.49 10.02
C VAL A 59 17.19 11.59 8.80
N ILE A 60 17.43 10.29 8.98
CA ILE A 60 17.03 9.26 8.02
C ILE A 60 15.54 9.02 8.22
N VAL A 61 14.71 9.56 7.33
CA VAL A 61 13.28 9.23 7.30
C VAL A 61 13.12 7.91 6.56
N ILE A 62 12.97 6.83 7.33
CA ILE A 62 12.68 5.51 6.80
C ILE A 62 11.15 5.37 6.75
N ASP A 63 10.59 5.15 5.56
CA ASP A 63 9.21 4.71 5.43
C ASP A 63 9.11 3.27 5.98
N ALA A 64 8.65 3.14 7.23
CA ALA A 64 8.51 1.86 7.91
C ALA A 64 7.45 0.93 7.28
N THR A 65 6.71 1.40 6.26
CA THR A 65 5.81 0.56 5.47
C THR A 65 6.53 -0.20 4.34
N GLU A 66 7.80 0.12 4.05
CA GLU A 66 8.62 -0.64 3.12
C GLU A 66 9.10 -1.95 3.76
N MET A 67 8.27 -2.99 3.68
CA MET A 67 8.75 -4.36 3.85
C MET A 67 9.69 -4.72 2.69
N THR A 68 10.71 -5.56 2.93
CA THR A 68 11.60 -6.07 1.88
C THR A 68 10.83 -6.98 0.91
N ILE A 69 10.11 -6.37 -0.02
CA ILE A 69 9.50 -7.07 -1.15
C ILE A 69 10.36 -6.82 -2.39
N GLU A 70 10.44 -7.81 -3.28
CA GLU A 70 11.13 -7.62 -4.56
C GLU A 70 10.44 -6.49 -5.33
N ARG A 71 11.15 -5.38 -5.54
CA ARG A 71 10.63 -4.24 -6.30
C ARG A 71 10.20 -4.75 -7.68
N PRO A 72 8.93 -4.56 -8.09
CA PRO A 72 8.48 -5.02 -9.40
C PRO A 72 9.34 -4.35 -10.47
N LYS A 73 10.01 -5.17 -11.29
CA LYS A 73 10.90 -4.68 -12.35
C LYS A 73 10.08 -3.85 -13.32
N LYS A 74 10.57 -2.63 -13.62
CA LYS A 74 9.90 -1.75 -14.60
C LYS A 74 9.75 -2.49 -15.92
N GLN A 75 8.51 -2.58 -16.36
CA GLN A 75 8.14 -3.09 -17.67
C GLN A 75 8.73 -2.21 -18.76
N LYS A 76 9.33 -2.82 -19.80
CA LYS A 76 9.89 -2.07 -20.93
C LYS A 76 8.80 -1.25 -21.63
N ASN A 77 9.13 -0.04 -22.09
CA ASN A 77 8.20 0.91 -22.69
C ASN A 77 7.36 0.36 -23.86
N TYR A 78 7.85 -0.66 -24.56
CA TYR A 78 7.17 -1.30 -25.70
C TYR A 78 6.30 -2.51 -25.32
N TYR A 79 6.34 -2.97 -24.06
CA TYR A 79 5.55 -4.14 -23.65
C TYR A 79 4.10 -3.70 -23.41
N SER A 80 3.17 -4.22 -24.22
CA SER A 80 1.76 -3.80 -24.22
C SER A 80 0.89 -4.48 -23.15
N GLY A 81 1.49 -5.21 -22.20
CA GLY A 81 0.80 -5.85 -21.07
C GLY A 81 -0.17 -6.98 -21.45
N LYS A 82 -0.42 -7.24 -22.74
CA LYS A 82 -1.29 -8.34 -23.18
C LYS A 82 -0.55 -9.67 -23.12
N LYS A 83 -0.84 -10.50 -22.11
CA LYS A 83 -0.59 -11.95 -22.19
C LYS A 83 -1.49 -12.50 -23.30
N LYS A 84 -0.95 -12.69 -24.50
CA LYS A 84 -1.65 -13.43 -25.56
C LYS A 84 -1.83 -14.87 -25.06
N ARG A 85 -3.08 -15.33 -24.96
CA ARG A 85 -3.36 -16.76 -24.75
C ARG A 85 -2.85 -17.49 -25.99
N HIS A 86 -1.92 -18.43 -25.82
CA HIS A 86 -1.58 -19.36 -26.88
C HIS A 86 -2.73 -20.35 -27.00
N THR A 87 -3.56 -20.21 -28.03
CA THR A 87 -4.47 -21.27 -28.44
C THR A 87 -3.67 -22.25 -29.30
N ILE A 88 -3.51 -23.48 -28.80
CA ILE A 88 -3.09 -24.61 -29.63
C ILE A 88 -4.28 -24.89 -30.54
N LYS A 89 -4.10 -24.75 -31.85
CA LYS A 89 -5.10 -25.18 -32.83
C LYS A 89 -5.05 -26.71 -32.91
N ALA A 90 -6.21 -27.33 -32.80
CA ALA A 90 -6.42 -28.75 -33.11
C ALA A 90 -6.32 -29.00 -34.62
#